data_AF-M0MNQ1-F1
#
_entry.id   AF-M0MNQ1-F1
#
_cell.length_a   1.000
_cell.length_b   1.000
_cell.length_c   1.000
_cell.angle_alpha   90.00
_cell.angle_beta   90.00
_cell.angle_gamma   90.00
#
_symmetry.space_group_name_H-M   'P 1'
#
loop_
_entity.id
_entity.type
_entity.pdbx_description
1 polymer ?
#
loop_
_entity_poly.entity_id
_entity_poly.type
_entity_poly.pdbx_seq_one_letter_code
_entity_poly.pdbx_strand_id
1 'polypeptide(L)'
;MVQCEMCGAETASPTTVKIEGAEIDVCDDCAEFGTEVRQPASESTSTKYSTGSSEDGASASSGGSGSSGGGSTSRGPDMFDDMEEVVQDYDDRIRSAREADGLSQEDLAKELNEKASLIRKLERGSMLPSDSVQSKLERRLDITLTEGGVDDTDWEGGSASGEYTLGDVVQRKDS
;
A
#
# COMPACT_ATOMS: atom_id res chain seq x y z
N MET A 1 -16.32 26.72 -32.86
CA MET A 1 -15.68 25.63 -33.62
C MET A 1 -14.50 25.20 -32.80
N VAL A 2 -14.27 23.88 -32.70
CA VAL A 2 -13.11 23.33 -31.98
C VAL A 2 -12.06 23.01 -33.04
N GLN A 3 -10.80 23.30 -32.75
CA GLN A 3 -9.71 23.00 -33.67
C GLN A 3 -9.25 21.56 -33.46
N CYS A 4 -9.08 20.82 -34.56
CA CYS A 4 -8.52 19.48 -34.54
C CYS A 4 -7.03 19.56 -34.17
N GLU A 5 -6.61 18.82 -33.16
CA GLU A 5 -5.24 18.84 -32.63
C GLU A 5 -4.25 18.03 -33.51
N MET A 6 -4.74 17.24 -34.47
CA MET A 6 -3.91 16.47 -35.41
C MET A 6 -3.61 17.21 -36.72
N CYS A 7 -4.62 17.90 -37.27
CA CYS A 7 -4.52 18.54 -38.59
C CYS A 7 -4.76 20.06 -38.57
N GLY A 8 -5.14 20.63 -37.43
CA GLY A 8 -5.42 22.06 -37.28
C GLY A 8 -6.71 22.55 -37.94
N ALA A 9 -7.53 21.67 -38.51
CA ALA A 9 -8.79 22.03 -39.15
C ALA A 9 -9.86 22.39 -38.11
N GLU A 10 -10.76 23.32 -38.45
CA GLU A 10 -11.89 23.67 -37.59
C GLU A 10 -13.06 22.71 -37.81
N THR A 11 -13.51 22.03 -36.74
CA THR A 11 -14.67 21.12 -36.78
C THR A 11 -15.81 21.60 -35.87
N ALA A 12 -17.05 21.32 -36.30
CA ALA A 12 -18.24 21.54 -35.49
C ALA A 12 -18.55 20.37 -34.55
N SER A 13 -18.05 19.17 -34.87
CA SER A 13 -18.24 17.92 -34.12
C SER A 13 -16.88 17.25 -33.89
N PRO A 14 -16.14 17.65 -32.83
CA PRO A 14 -14.93 16.95 -32.45
C PRO A 14 -15.25 15.56 -31.90
N THR A 15 -14.43 14.58 -32.27
CA THR A 15 -14.46 13.23 -31.69
C THR A 15 -13.24 13.06 -30.81
N THR A 16 -13.43 12.66 -29.55
CA THR A 16 -12.33 12.38 -28.62
C THR A 16 -11.78 10.97 -28.87
N VAL A 17 -10.52 10.90 -29.29
CA VAL A 17 -9.82 9.64 -29.56
C VAL A 17 -8.56 9.53 -28.71
N LYS A 18 -8.14 8.30 -28.43
CA LYS A 18 -6.88 8.02 -27.72
C LYS A 18 -5.78 7.67 -28.72
N ILE A 19 -4.73 8.49 -28.76
CA ILE A 19 -3.54 8.33 -29.62
C ILE A 19 -2.31 8.37 -28.72
N GLU A 20 -1.47 7.34 -28.76
CA GLU A 20 -0.25 7.20 -27.94
C GLU A 20 -0.45 7.42 -26.43
N GLY A 21 -1.65 7.14 -25.92
CA GLY A 21 -1.99 7.25 -24.50
C GLY A 21 -2.59 8.59 -24.07
N ALA A 22 -2.58 9.61 -24.93
CA ALA A 22 -3.23 10.90 -24.70
C ALA A 22 -4.63 10.93 -25.35
N GLU A 23 -5.57 11.58 -24.67
CA GLU A 23 -6.93 11.83 -25.18
C GLU A 23 -6.92 13.17 -25.91
N ILE A 24 -7.31 13.16 -27.18
CA ILE A 24 -7.20 14.31 -28.07
C ILE A 24 -8.49 14.46 -28.88
N ASP A 25 -8.91 15.69 -29.12
CA ASP A 25 -10.08 16.02 -29.93
C ASP A 25 -9.70 16.20 -31.41
N VAL A 26 -10.33 15.42 -32.28
CA VAL A 26 -9.99 15.37 -33.70
C VAL A 26 -11.23 15.47 -34.60
N CYS A 27 -11.03 15.85 -35.86
CA CYS A 27 -12.06 15.80 -36.89
C CYS A 27 -12.35 14.35 -37.33
N ASP A 28 -13.46 14.13 -38.05
CA ASP A 28 -13.89 12.81 -38.52
C ASP A 28 -12.81 12.09 -39.35
N ASP A 29 -12.03 12.82 -40.15
CA ASP A 29 -10.92 12.27 -40.94
C ASP A 29 -9.75 11.80 -40.07
N CYS A 30 -9.54 12.40 -38.91
CA CYS A 30 -8.43 12.05 -38.02
C CYS A 30 -8.84 11.04 -36.94
N ALA A 31 -10.13 10.73 -36.81
CA ALA A 31 -10.64 9.77 -35.85
C ALA A 31 -10.17 8.34 -36.13
N GLU A 32 -9.82 8.01 -37.40
CA GLU A 32 -9.30 6.70 -37.78
C GLU A 32 -7.93 6.36 -37.17
N PHE A 33 -7.15 7.37 -36.78
CA PHE A 33 -5.80 7.19 -36.24
C PHE A 33 -5.78 6.87 -34.75
N GLY A 34 -6.94 6.91 -34.08
CA GLY A 34 -7.07 6.65 -32.65
C GLY A 34 -8.20 5.68 -32.33
N THR A 35 -8.25 5.23 -31.07
CA THR A 35 -9.40 4.47 -30.56
C THR A 35 -10.40 5.42 -29.95
N GLU A 36 -11.66 5.38 -30.40
CA GLU A 36 -12.74 6.19 -29.83
C GLU A 36 -12.97 5.86 -28.35
N VAL A 37 -12.90 6.87 -27.47
CA VAL A 37 -13.19 6.70 -26.04
C VAL A 37 -14.60 7.21 -25.81
N ARG A 38 -15.58 6.29 -25.83
CA ARG A 38 -16.96 6.61 -25.47
C ARG A 38 -17.04 6.79 -23.96
N GLN A 39 -17.03 8.04 -23.49
CA GLN A 39 -17.39 8.33 -22.10
C GLN A 39 -18.84 7.85 -21.87
N PRO A 40 -19.11 6.91 -20.94
CA PRO A 40 -20.48 6.62 -20.57
C PRO A 40 -21.03 7.88 -19.88
N ALA A 41 -22.01 8.51 -20.51
CA ALA A 41 -22.73 9.63 -19.92
C ALA A 41 -23.18 9.24 -18.51
N SER A 42 -22.89 10.11 -17.54
CA SER A 42 -23.37 10.04 -16.18
C SER A 42 -24.90 10.09 -16.19
N GLU A 43 -25.54 8.93 -16.39
CA GLU A 43 -26.96 8.75 -16.20
C GLU A 43 -27.25 8.84 -14.71
N SER A 44 -27.71 10.03 -14.36
CA SER A 44 -28.46 10.36 -13.15
C SER A 44 -29.66 9.43 -13.03
N THR A 45 -29.52 8.25 -12.41
CA THR A 45 -30.67 7.47 -11.92
C THR A 45 -30.40 6.89 -10.54
N SER A 46 -30.95 7.61 -9.58
CA SER A 46 -31.36 7.18 -8.26
C SER A 46 -31.84 5.72 -8.18
N THR A 47 -31.20 4.99 -7.27
CA THR A 47 -31.83 4.21 -6.17
C THR A 47 -32.85 3.12 -6.51
N LYS A 48 -32.51 1.87 -6.20
CA LYS A 48 -33.48 0.85 -5.77
C LYS A 48 -32.90 -0.22 -4.83
N TYR A 49 -32.37 0.20 -3.70
CA TYR A 49 -32.59 -0.55 -2.46
C TYR A 49 -32.46 0.41 -1.27
N SER A 50 -33.62 0.91 -0.86
CA SER A 50 -33.80 1.71 0.34
C SER A 50 -33.91 0.77 1.54
N THR A 51 -33.27 1.14 2.65
CA THR A 51 -33.88 0.98 3.98
C THR A 51 -33.80 2.35 4.63
N GLY A 52 -34.93 3.05 4.57
CA GLY A 52 -35.08 4.37 5.18
C GLY A 52 -35.39 4.28 6.66
N SER A 53 -35.10 5.39 7.35
CA SER A 53 -35.95 6.08 8.32
C SER A 53 -35.26 7.43 8.56
N SER A 54 -35.79 8.50 7.97
CA SER A 54 -36.67 9.48 8.62
C SER A 54 -35.88 10.52 9.42
N GLU A 55 -35.71 11.68 8.78
CA GLU A 55 -36.07 13.02 9.26
C GLU A 55 -35.90 13.30 10.76
N ASP A 56 -35.04 14.25 11.12
CA ASP A 56 -35.44 15.53 11.72
C ASP A 56 -34.23 16.34 12.22
N GLY A 57 -34.35 17.67 12.11
CA GLY A 57 -33.74 18.59 13.07
C GLY A 57 -32.50 19.36 12.63
N ALA A 58 -32.73 20.48 11.92
CA ALA A 58 -31.81 21.60 12.02
C ALA A 58 -31.93 22.23 13.44
N SER A 59 -30.80 22.51 14.08
CA SER A 59 -30.70 23.56 15.11
C SER A 59 -29.28 24.09 15.15
N ALA A 60 -29.20 25.41 14.98
CA ALA A 60 -27.98 26.19 15.04
C ALA A 60 -27.73 26.72 16.47
N SER A 61 -26.53 27.29 16.63
CA SER A 61 -26.02 28.11 17.74
C SER A 61 -25.49 27.30 18.93
N SER A 62 -24.45 27.70 19.64
CA SER A 62 -23.69 28.95 19.70
C SER A 62 -22.35 28.64 20.36
N GLY A 63 -21.37 29.52 20.15
CA GLY A 63 -19.99 29.30 20.57
C GLY A 63 -19.75 29.28 22.08
N GLY A 64 -18.53 28.91 22.41
CA GLY A 64 -17.94 29.02 23.73
C GLY A 64 -16.43 28.88 23.64
N SER A 65 -15.73 30.01 23.74
CA SER A 65 -14.28 30.09 23.90
C SER A 65 -13.83 29.49 25.23
N GLY A 66 -12.70 28.77 25.24
CA GLY A 66 -12.04 28.35 26.49
C GLY A 66 -10.82 27.46 26.22
N SER A 67 -9.64 28.02 26.48
CA SER A 67 -8.31 27.48 26.22
C SER A 67 -7.95 26.21 27.01
N SER A 68 -6.85 25.61 26.54
CA SER A 68 -5.82 24.85 27.27
C SER A 68 -6.00 23.33 27.39
N GLY A 69 -5.02 22.63 26.82
CA GLY A 69 -4.84 21.19 26.97
C GLY A 69 -4.12 20.63 25.75
N GLY A 70 -2.78 20.62 25.79
CA GLY A 70 -1.98 19.92 24.79
C GLY A 70 -2.41 18.46 24.73
N GLY A 71 -3.02 18.06 23.63
CA GLY A 71 -3.46 16.70 23.36
C GLY A 71 -3.09 16.42 21.93
N SER A 72 -2.15 15.50 21.76
CA SER A 72 -1.71 14.90 20.50
C SER A 72 -2.80 14.92 19.44
N THR A 73 -2.58 15.71 18.39
CA THR A 73 -3.31 15.56 17.14
C THR A 73 -3.07 14.15 16.67
N SER A 74 -4.05 13.26 16.87
CA SER A 74 -4.17 12.03 16.12
C SER A 74 -4.33 12.42 14.66
N ARG A 75 -3.21 12.68 14.01
CA ARG A 75 -3.07 12.53 12.57
C ARG A 75 -3.46 11.08 12.33
N GLY A 76 -4.63 10.86 11.74
CA GLY A 76 -5.03 9.52 11.35
C GLY A 76 -3.90 8.91 10.53
N PRO A 77 -3.62 7.60 10.64
CA PRO A 77 -2.64 6.94 9.81
C PRO A 77 -2.92 7.31 8.35
N ASP A 78 -1.97 7.98 7.70
CA ASP A 78 -2.05 8.25 6.28
C ASP A 78 -1.99 6.90 5.57
N MET A 79 -2.76 6.70 4.49
CA MET A 79 -2.88 5.42 3.77
C MET A 79 -1.55 4.85 3.22
N PHE A 80 -0.45 5.57 3.41
CA PHE A 80 0.92 5.20 3.04
C PHE A 80 1.73 4.64 4.21
N ASP A 81 1.31 4.87 5.47
CA ASP A 81 1.94 4.29 6.67
C ASP A 81 1.68 2.78 6.78
N ASP A 82 0.57 2.28 6.24
CA ASP A 82 0.20 0.85 6.25
C ASP A 82 0.78 0.05 5.07
N MET A 83 1.55 0.69 4.17
CA MET A 83 2.17 -0.01 3.04
C MET A 83 3.44 -0.70 3.52
N GLU A 84 3.32 -2.00 3.80
CA GLU A 84 4.43 -2.84 4.21
C GLU A 84 5.48 -2.96 3.08
N GLU A 85 6.66 -2.38 3.30
CA GLU A 85 7.77 -2.40 2.34
C GLU A 85 8.57 -3.71 2.48
N VAL A 86 8.86 -4.37 1.34
CA VAL A 86 9.67 -5.59 1.35
C VAL A 86 11.15 -5.22 1.52
N VAL A 87 11.82 -5.90 2.45
CA VAL A 87 13.26 -5.68 2.73
C VAL A 87 14.08 -5.84 1.45
N GLN A 88 15.00 -4.91 1.18
CA GLN A 88 15.82 -4.90 -0.04
C GLN A 88 16.62 -6.21 -0.27
N ASP A 89 16.98 -6.92 0.80
CA ASP A 89 17.76 -8.17 0.78
C ASP A 89 16.88 -9.45 0.83
N TYR A 90 15.61 -9.37 0.41
CA TYR A 90 14.67 -10.49 0.48
C TYR A 90 15.17 -11.74 -0.28
N ASP A 91 15.88 -11.55 -1.39
CA ASP A 91 16.35 -12.62 -2.25
C ASP A 91 17.43 -13.47 -1.56
N ASP A 92 18.39 -12.81 -0.90
CA ASP A 92 19.43 -13.50 -0.13
C ASP A 92 18.88 -14.11 1.17
N ARG A 93 17.90 -13.48 1.83
CA ARG A 93 17.21 -14.06 2.99
C ARG A 93 16.50 -15.37 2.63
N ILE A 94 15.73 -15.38 1.55
CA ILE A 94 15.04 -16.58 1.07
C ILE A 94 16.04 -17.68 0.70
N ARG A 95 17.12 -17.33 -0.01
CA ARG A 95 18.15 -18.31 -0.40
C ARG A 95 18.82 -18.94 0.82
N SER A 96 19.24 -18.10 1.77
CA SER A 96 19.94 -18.55 2.98
C SER A 96 19.06 -19.45 3.84
N ALA A 97 17.79 -19.08 4.03
CA ALA A 97 16.85 -19.90 4.79
C ALA A 97 16.55 -21.23 4.10
N ARG A 98 16.37 -21.24 2.77
CA ARG A 98 16.19 -22.48 2.00
C ARG A 98 17.40 -23.41 2.14
N GLU A 99 18.61 -22.86 2.11
CA GLU A 99 19.85 -23.63 2.23
C GLU A 99 20.08 -24.15 3.64
N ALA A 100 19.68 -23.39 4.67
CA ALA A 100 19.68 -23.85 6.06
C ALA A 100 18.76 -25.07 6.27
N ASP A 101 17.59 -25.06 5.62
CA ASP A 101 16.64 -26.19 5.60
C ASP A 101 17.07 -27.34 4.66
N GLY A 102 18.12 -27.14 3.84
CA GLY A 102 18.61 -28.14 2.90
C GLY A 102 17.66 -28.45 1.73
N LEU A 103 16.70 -27.57 1.45
CA LEU A 103 15.69 -27.76 0.41
C LEU A 103 16.22 -27.35 -0.97
N SER A 104 15.81 -28.08 -2.01
CA SER A 104 16.00 -27.60 -3.38
C SER A 104 14.96 -26.53 -3.72
N GLN A 105 15.23 -25.69 -4.72
CA GLN A 105 14.27 -24.69 -5.21
C GLN A 105 12.96 -25.32 -5.69
N GLU A 106 13.03 -26.56 -6.20
CA GLU A 106 11.86 -27.29 -6.67
C GLU A 106 11.02 -27.83 -5.51
N ASP A 107 11.66 -28.25 -4.42
CA ASP A 107 10.98 -28.78 -3.25
C ASP A 107 10.30 -27.67 -2.45
N LEU A 108 10.98 -26.53 -2.25
CA LEU A 108 10.36 -25.34 -1.68
C LEU A 108 9.14 -24.89 -2.50
N ALA A 109 9.25 -24.92 -3.83
CA ALA A 109 8.13 -24.57 -4.71
C ALA A 109 6.94 -25.52 -4.53
N LYS A 110 7.17 -26.84 -4.41
CA LYS A 110 6.10 -27.83 -4.17
C LYS A 110 5.42 -27.60 -2.82
N GLU A 111 6.19 -27.34 -1.77
CA GLU A 111 5.67 -27.11 -0.43
C GLU A 111 4.81 -25.84 -0.35
N LEU A 112 5.22 -24.76 -1.02
CA LEU A 112 4.47 -23.51 -1.07
C LEU A 112 3.32 -23.51 -2.08
N ASN A 113 3.18 -24.60 -2.84
CA ASN A 113 2.25 -24.74 -3.96
C ASN A 113 2.44 -23.64 -5.02
N GLU A 114 3.70 -23.33 -5.32
CA GLU A 114 4.11 -22.32 -6.29
C GLU A 114 4.95 -22.94 -7.42
N LYS A 115 5.15 -22.19 -8.51
CA LYS A 115 5.97 -22.65 -9.63
C LYS A 115 7.46 -22.54 -9.28
N ALA A 116 8.27 -23.55 -9.61
CA ALA A 116 9.72 -23.50 -9.41
C ALA A 116 10.42 -22.34 -10.17
N SER A 117 9.82 -21.85 -11.26
CA SER A 117 10.30 -20.65 -11.95
C SER A 117 10.12 -19.36 -11.13
N LEU A 118 9.12 -19.33 -10.25
CA LEU A 118 8.81 -18.19 -9.40
C LEU A 118 9.86 -18.06 -8.29
N ILE A 119 10.13 -19.15 -7.56
CA ILE A 119 11.18 -19.21 -6.53
C ILE A 119 12.55 -18.82 -7.11
N ARG A 120 12.89 -19.33 -8.31
CA ARG A 120 14.12 -18.95 -9.03
C ARG A 120 14.25 -17.45 -9.32
N LYS A 121 13.13 -16.77 -9.58
CA LYS A 121 13.12 -15.33 -9.86
C LYS A 121 13.24 -14.51 -8.59
N LEU A 122 12.60 -14.96 -7.51
CA LEU A 122 12.69 -14.36 -6.17
C LEU A 122 14.11 -14.44 -5.63
N GLU A 123 14.73 -15.63 -5.64
CA GLU A 123 16.12 -15.81 -5.20
C GLU A 123 17.15 -15.08 -6.08
N ARG A 124 16.75 -14.50 -7.23
CA ARG A 124 17.64 -13.69 -8.07
C ARG A 124 17.41 -12.18 -7.88
N GLY A 125 16.41 -11.79 -7.09
CA GLY A 125 15.99 -10.39 -6.97
C GLY A 125 15.33 -9.83 -8.23
N SER A 126 14.89 -10.68 -9.16
CA SER A 126 14.33 -10.24 -10.46
C SER A 126 12.85 -9.85 -10.41
N MET A 127 12.18 -10.14 -9.30
CA MET A 127 10.79 -9.75 -9.04
C MET A 127 10.52 -9.74 -7.54
N LEU A 128 9.64 -8.85 -7.08
CA LEU A 128 9.18 -8.84 -5.69
C LEU A 128 8.15 -9.96 -5.46
N PRO A 129 8.11 -10.55 -4.25
CA PRO A 129 7.04 -11.45 -3.87
C PRO A 129 5.71 -10.69 -3.77
N SER A 130 4.61 -11.32 -4.15
CA SER A 130 3.27 -10.83 -3.79
C SER A 130 2.98 -11.18 -2.33
N ASP A 131 2.11 -10.43 -1.67
CA ASP A 131 1.77 -10.59 -0.24
C ASP A 131 1.44 -12.05 0.11
N SER A 132 0.69 -12.74 -0.74
CA SER A 132 0.35 -14.16 -0.56
C SER A 132 1.55 -15.11 -0.58
N VAL A 133 2.56 -14.83 -1.41
CA VAL A 133 3.79 -15.61 -1.53
C VAL A 133 4.73 -15.24 -0.39
N GLN A 134 4.78 -13.97 -0.02
CA GLN A 134 5.54 -13.49 1.12
C GLN A 134 5.09 -14.17 2.42
N SER A 135 3.81 -14.09 2.79
CA SER A 135 3.32 -14.73 4.01
C SER A 135 3.47 -16.26 4.00
N LYS A 136 3.56 -16.89 2.82
CA LYS A 136 3.88 -18.31 2.69
C LYS A 136 5.36 -18.59 2.95
N LEU A 137 6.26 -17.77 2.43
CA LEU A 137 7.70 -17.88 2.66
C LEU A 137 8.04 -17.65 4.13
N GLU A 138 7.49 -16.60 4.74
CA GLU A 138 7.73 -16.26 6.14
C GLU A 138 7.30 -17.40 7.08
N ARG A 139 6.11 -17.97 6.86
CA ARG A 139 5.61 -19.10 7.67
C ARG A 139 6.35 -20.41 7.46
N ARG A 140 6.93 -20.63 6.28
CA ARG A 140 7.57 -21.92 5.97
C ARG A 140 9.05 -21.93 6.32
N LEU A 141 9.72 -20.80 6.13
CA LEU A 141 11.15 -20.62 6.36
C LEU A 141 11.45 -19.92 7.69
N ASP A 142 10.41 -19.52 8.44
CA ASP A 142 10.51 -18.80 9.71
C ASP A 142 11.42 -17.55 9.61
N ILE A 143 11.23 -16.77 8.54
CA ILE A 143 11.95 -15.51 8.27
C ILE A 143 10.98 -14.33 8.17
N THR A 144 11.49 -13.12 8.43
CA THR A 144 10.74 -11.85 8.25
C THR A 144 11.19 -11.17 6.95
N LEU A 145 10.26 -10.87 6.04
CA LEU A 145 10.54 -10.22 4.75
C LEU A 145 9.99 -8.79 4.66
N THR A 146 9.25 -8.30 5.65
CA THR A 146 8.80 -6.90 5.73
C THR A 146 9.70 -6.00 6.58
N GLU A 147 9.92 -4.79 6.09
CA GLU A 147 10.65 -3.71 6.76
C GLU A 147 9.70 -3.04 7.75
N GLY A 148 9.72 -3.49 9.01
CA GLY A 148 8.78 -3.02 10.05
C GLY A 148 8.10 -4.15 10.82
N GLY A 149 8.27 -5.41 10.40
CA GLY A 149 7.97 -6.55 11.24
C GLY A 149 8.82 -6.46 12.49
N VAL A 150 8.20 -6.18 13.63
CA VAL A 150 8.87 -6.27 14.92
C VAL A 150 9.44 -7.68 14.97
N ASP A 151 10.76 -7.77 14.97
CA ASP A 151 11.42 -9.02 15.29
C ASP A 151 10.94 -9.33 16.70
N ASP A 152 10.02 -10.30 16.84
CA ASP A 152 9.82 -11.07 18.07
C ASP A 152 11.12 -11.85 18.38
N THR A 153 12.30 -11.22 18.26
CA THR A 153 13.33 -11.40 19.26
C THR A 153 12.67 -11.06 20.58
N ASP A 154 12.10 -12.10 21.20
CA ASP A 154 11.97 -12.24 22.63
C ASP A 154 13.13 -11.48 23.25
N TRP A 155 12.84 -10.26 23.68
CA TRP A 155 13.68 -9.55 24.60
C TRP A 155 13.61 -10.43 25.84
N GLU A 156 14.52 -11.39 25.94
CA GLU A 156 14.82 -12.09 27.19
C GLU A 156 15.34 -11.01 28.14
N GLY A 157 14.38 -10.25 28.69
CA GLY A 157 14.56 -9.42 29.85
C GLY A 157 14.88 -10.40 30.94
N GLY A 158 16.18 -10.67 31.09
CA GLY A 158 16.71 -11.47 32.17
C GLY A 158 15.99 -11.04 33.43
N SER A 159 15.32 -12.00 34.06
CA SER A 159 14.55 -11.83 35.28
C SER A 159 15.49 -11.51 36.44
N ALA A 160 16.05 -10.31 36.43
CA ALA A 160 16.61 -9.68 37.61
C ALA A 160 15.44 -9.02 38.33
N SER A 161 14.72 -9.83 39.13
CA SER A 161 13.79 -9.34 40.13
C SER A 161 14.55 -8.47 41.14
N GLY A 162 14.64 -7.18 40.85
CA GLY A 162 15.22 -6.17 41.73
C GLY A 162 14.65 -4.83 41.32
N GLU A 163 13.73 -4.30 42.12
CA GLU A 163 13.26 -2.93 42.03
C GLU A 163 14.45 -1.99 42.28
N TYR A 164 15.18 -1.64 41.22
CA TYR A 164 16.22 -0.63 41.31
C TYR A 164 15.62 0.71 40.95
N THR A 165 15.46 1.56 41.96
CA THR A 165 15.02 2.93 41.77
C THR A 165 16.22 3.81 41.41
N LEU A 166 15.98 4.92 40.71
CA LEU A 166 16.99 5.92 40.34
C LEU A 166 17.82 6.44 41.55
N GLY A 167 17.40 6.16 42.79
CA GLY A 167 18.12 6.47 44.02
C GLY A 167 19.37 5.63 44.28
N ASP A 168 19.49 4.41 43.73
CA ASP A 168 20.64 3.52 43.98
C ASP A 168 21.89 3.85 43.15
N VAL A 169 21.77 4.74 42.16
CA VAL A 169 22.85 5.05 41.20
C VAL A 169 23.56 6.38 41.53
N VAL A 170 23.16 7.10 42.58
CA VAL A 170 23.72 8.44 42.87
C VAL A 170 24.66 8.44 44.09
N GLN A 171 25.96 8.45 43.83
CA GLN A 171 26.96 8.78 44.85
C GLN A 171 27.20 10.30 44.88
N ARG A 172 26.76 10.97 45.96
CA ARG A 172 27.24 12.33 46.24
C ARG A 172 28.67 12.24 46.75
N LYS A 173 29.58 12.93 46.06
CA LYS A 173 30.96 13.13 46.47
C LYS A 173 30.98 14.38 47.35
N ASP A 174 31.06 14.20 48.66
CA ASP A 174 31.24 15.31 49.60
C ASP A 174 32.68 15.87 49.50
N SER A 175 32.77 17.20 49.51
CA SER A 175 34.01 17.99 49.48
C SER A 175 34.73 18.03 50.82
#